data_AF-A0A1Q7SY66-F1
#
_entry.id   AF-A0A1Q7SY66-F1
#
_cell.length_a   1.000
_cell.length_b   1.000
_cell.length_c   1.000
_cell.angle_alpha   90.00
_cell.angle_beta   90.00
_cell.angle_gamma   90.00
#
_symmetry.space_group_name_H-M   'P 1'
#
loop_
_entity.id
_entity.type
_entity.pdbx_description
1 polymer ?
#
loop_
_entity_poly.entity_id
_entity_poly.type
_entity_poly.pdbx_seq_one_letter_code
_entity_poly.pdbx_strand_id
1 'polypeptide(L)'
;MQEAIQHFSNFDNCRAFMVEIRWPNGAVQCPYCGSEKVTYLANARVYRCYGEHPKQKFSLKVGTIFEDSPIPLEKWLPAVWLLVNAKNGVSSYEIHRALGVTQRREREGN
;
A
#
# COMPACT_ATOMS: atom_id res chain seq x y z
N MET A 1 3.72 19.53 2.07
CA MET A 1 2.50 18.69 1.94
C MET A 1 2.33 18.13 0.53
N GLN A 2 2.45 18.94 -0.53
CA GLN A 2 2.26 18.46 -1.91
C GLN A 2 3.37 17.52 -2.41
N GLU A 3 4.58 17.61 -1.86
CA GLU A 3 5.72 16.78 -2.26
C GLU A 3 5.48 15.28 -2.06
N ALA A 4 4.92 14.85 -0.93
CA ALA A 4 4.62 13.44 -0.70
C ALA A 4 3.53 12.91 -1.64
N ILE A 5 2.52 13.73 -1.94
CA ILE A 5 1.44 13.38 -2.88
C ILE A 5 2.02 13.21 -4.30
N GLN A 6 2.90 14.12 -4.74
CA GLN A 6 3.58 14.00 -6.04
C GLN A 6 4.57 12.84 -6.08
N HIS A 7 5.28 12.57 -4.98
CA HIS A 7 6.23 11.47 -4.93
C HIS A 7 5.52 10.12 -5.07
N PHE A 8 4.44 9.90 -4.30
CA PHE A 8 3.68 8.65 -4.33
C PHE A 8 2.62 8.58 -5.44
N SER A 9 2.45 9.63 -6.27
CA SER A 9 1.59 9.49 -7.46
C SER A 9 2.17 8.52 -8.49
N ASN A 10 3.48 8.25 -8.43
CA ASN A 10 4.11 7.17 -9.18
C ASN A 10 4.07 5.86 -8.37
N PHE A 11 3.50 4.82 -8.96
CA PHE A 11 3.44 3.50 -8.35
C PHE A 11 4.83 2.90 -8.09
N ASP A 12 5.83 3.18 -8.93
CA ASP A 12 7.19 2.63 -8.73
C ASP A 12 7.83 3.16 -7.44
N ASN A 13 7.59 4.43 -7.11
CA ASN A 13 8.01 5.02 -5.83
C ASN A 13 7.28 4.36 -4.66
N CYS A 14 5.97 4.13 -4.80
CA CYS A 14 5.18 3.40 -3.81
C CYS A 14 5.73 1.98 -3.59
N ARG A 15 6.10 1.30 -4.68
CA ARG A 15 6.67 -0.04 -4.64
C ARG A 15 8.03 -0.05 -3.95
N ALA A 16 8.93 0.86 -4.31
CA ALA A 16 10.26 0.96 -3.71
C ALA A 16 10.15 1.18 -2.20
N PHE A 17 9.34 2.16 -1.78
CA PHE A 17 9.08 2.47 -0.38
C PHE A 17 8.49 1.29 0.39
N MET A 18 7.48 0.61 -0.16
CA MET A 18 6.86 -0.55 0.48
C MET A 18 7.82 -1.73 0.59
N VAL A 19 8.68 -1.94 -0.41
CA VAL A 19 9.69 -3.01 -0.37
C VAL A 19 10.73 -2.73 0.70
N GLU A 20 11.23 -1.50 0.78
CA GLU A 20 12.22 -1.08 1.78
C GLU A 20 11.70 -1.28 3.21
N ILE A 21 10.46 -0.86 3.48
CA ILE A 21 9.87 -0.98 4.82
C ILE A 21 9.58 -2.43 5.18
N ARG A 22 9.04 -3.23 4.24
CA ARG A 22 8.67 -4.63 4.54
C ARG A 22 9.87 -5.55 4.59
N TRP A 23 10.87 -5.30 3.78
CA TRP A 23 12.06 -6.12 3.65
C TRP A 23 13.32 -5.25 3.70
N PRO A 24 13.75 -4.82 4.90
CA PRO A 24 14.95 -3.99 5.06
C PRO A 24 16.23 -4.64 4.52
N ASN A 25 16.25 -5.98 4.46
CA ASN A 25 17.35 -6.77 3.92
C ASN A 25 17.38 -6.79 2.37
N GLY A 26 16.43 -6.13 1.71
CA GLY A 26 16.34 -6.01 0.24
C GLY A 26 15.75 -7.22 -0.49
N ALA A 27 15.62 -8.38 0.17
CA ALA A 27 15.05 -9.58 -0.42
C ALA A 27 13.53 -9.64 -0.20
N VAL A 28 12.76 -9.57 -1.29
CA VAL A 28 11.30 -9.70 -1.24
C VAL A 28 10.93 -11.14 -0.91
N GLN A 29 10.23 -11.34 0.20
CA GLN A 29 9.76 -12.66 0.64
C GLN A 29 8.25 -12.82 0.44
N CYS A 30 7.85 -14.01 0.04
CA CYS A 30 6.44 -14.36 -0.07
C CYS A 30 5.76 -14.36 1.32
N PRO A 31 4.65 -13.63 1.52
CA PRO A 31 3.96 -13.59 2.82
C PRO A 31 3.29 -14.92 3.21
N TYR A 32 3.15 -15.86 2.27
CA TYR A 32 2.51 -17.15 2.53
C TYR A 32 3.49 -18.27 2.90
N CYS A 33 4.70 -18.24 2.34
CA CYS A 33 5.68 -19.34 2.50
C CYS A 33 7.09 -18.88 2.85
N GLY A 34 7.36 -17.57 2.94
CA GLY A 34 8.67 -17.01 3.26
C GLY A 34 9.73 -17.11 2.15
N SER A 35 9.41 -17.75 1.01
CA SER A 35 10.37 -17.93 -0.09
C SER A 35 10.75 -16.60 -0.76
N GLU A 36 12.04 -16.45 -1.08
CA GLU A 36 12.61 -15.34 -1.85
C GLU A 36 12.55 -15.59 -3.37
N LYS A 37 12.10 -16.79 -3.79
CA LYS A 37 11.88 -17.13 -5.20
C LYS A 37 10.61 -16.44 -5.72
N VAL A 38 10.68 -15.12 -5.83
CA VAL A 38 9.57 -14.27 -6.29
C VAL A 38 9.99 -13.44 -7.49
N THR A 39 9.04 -13.16 -8.38
CA THR A 39 9.25 -12.28 -9.54
C THR A 39 8.14 -11.25 -9.60
N TYR A 40 8.52 -10.00 -9.82
CA TYR A 40 7.57 -8.90 -9.95
C TYR A 40 6.97 -8.87 -11.36
N LEU A 41 5.64 -8.91 -11.44
CA LEU A 41 4.87 -8.82 -12.67
C LEU A 41 4.33 -7.39 -12.81
N ALA A 42 5.08 -6.53 -13.51
CA ALA A 42 4.78 -5.09 -13.60
C ALA A 42 3.37 -4.79 -14.16
N ASN A 43 2.94 -5.50 -15.20
CA ASN A 43 1.62 -5.29 -15.82
C ASN A 43 0.45 -5.50 -14.86
N ALA A 44 0.59 -6.47 -13.94
CA ALA A 44 -0.45 -6.80 -12.97
C ALA A 44 -0.18 -6.19 -11.58
N ARG A 45 0.97 -5.52 -11.38
CA ARG A 45 1.44 -4.95 -10.11
C ARG A 45 1.42 -5.94 -8.94
N VAL A 46 1.77 -7.19 -9.21
CA VAL A 46 1.83 -8.28 -8.22
C VAL A 46 3.16 -9.02 -8.29
N TYR A 47 3.49 -9.71 -7.22
CA TYR A 47 4.58 -10.67 -7.18
C TYR A 47 4.03 -12.07 -7.40
N ARG A 48 4.75 -12.86 -8.20
CA ARG A 48 4.54 -14.30 -8.33
C ARG A 48 5.59 -15.02 -7.51
N CYS A 49 5.17 -15.85 -6.58
CA CYS A 49 6.02 -16.80 -5.87
C CYS A 49 6.08 -18.13 -6.62
N TYR A 50 7.28 -18.71 -6.70
CA TYR A 50 7.53 -20.05 -7.24
C TYR A 50 7.72 -21.10 -6.13
N GLY A 51 7.34 -20.77 -4.89
CA GLY A 51 7.28 -21.73 -3.79
C GLY A 51 6.10 -22.69 -3.94
N GLU A 52 6.18 -23.81 -3.22
CA GLU A 52 5.15 -24.84 -3.20
C GLU A 52 4.01 -24.45 -2.25
N HIS A 53 3.03 -23.69 -2.77
CA HIS A 53 1.79 -23.35 -2.06
C HIS A 53 0.69 -22.94 -3.07
N PRO A 54 -0.60 -23.04 -2.72
CA PRO A 54 -1.69 -22.73 -3.64
C PRO A 54 -1.77 -21.25 -4.03
N LYS A 55 -1.37 -20.33 -3.14
CA LYS A 55 -1.49 -18.87 -3.34
C LYS A 55 -0.26 -18.24 -3.99
N GLN A 56 0.05 -18.59 -5.23
CA GLN A 56 1.29 -18.17 -5.90
C GLN A 56 1.39 -16.68 -6.26
N LYS A 57 0.33 -15.87 -6.13
CA LYS A 57 0.36 -14.43 -6.46
C LYS A 57 -0.01 -13.61 -5.23
N PHE A 58 0.70 -12.51 -5.02
CA PHE A 58 0.41 -11.55 -3.95
C PHE A 58 0.74 -10.12 -4.37
N SER A 59 0.00 -9.15 -3.84
CA SER A 59 0.34 -7.73 -4.01
C SER A 59 1.18 -7.24 -2.82
N LEU A 60 1.75 -6.03 -2.94
CA LEU A 60 2.43 -5.36 -1.83
C LEU A 60 1.53 -5.10 -0.61
N LYS A 61 0.21 -5.20 -0.76
CA LYS A 61 -0.77 -4.98 0.30
C LYS A 61 -1.01 -6.23 1.17
N VAL A 62 -0.73 -7.43 0.67
CA VAL A 62 -1.00 -8.71 1.36
C VAL A 62 -0.19 -8.77 2.67
N GLY A 63 -0.82 -9.06 3.80
CA GLY A 63 -0.20 -9.08 5.12
C GLY A 63 0.08 -7.69 5.69
N THR A 64 -0.63 -6.65 5.23
CA THR A 64 -0.53 -5.28 5.77
C THR A 64 -1.91 -4.76 6.13
N ILE A 65 -1.97 -3.67 6.88
CA ILE A 65 -3.22 -2.95 7.18
C ILE A 65 -4.00 -2.51 5.93
N PHE A 66 -3.35 -2.49 4.76
CA PHE A 66 -4.01 -2.10 3.51
C PHE A 66 -4.67 -3.28 2.81
N GLU A 67 -4.45 -4.54 3.19
CA GLU A 67 -4.80 -5.74 2.41
C GLU A 67 -6.22 -5.68 1.84
N ASP A 68 -7.22 -5.51 2.70
CA ASP A 68 -8.65 -5.51 2.35
C ASP A 68 -9.17 -4.17 1.84
N SER A 69 -8.34 -3.13 1.82
CA SER A 69 -8.77 -1.83 1.33
C SER A 69 -8.89 -1.81 -0.21
N PRO A 70 -9.99 -1.30 -0.78
CA PRO A 70 -10.10 -1.07 -2.23
C PRO A 70 -9.26 0.12 -2.71
N ILE A 71 -8.78 0.98 -1.80
CA ILE A 71 -7.96 2.15 -2.13
C ILE A 71 -6.53 1.72 -2.52
N PRO A 72 -5.97 2.26 -3.63
CA PRO A 72 -4.62 1.95 -4.09
C PRO A 72 -3.53 2.60 -3.22
N LEU A 73 -2.29 2.08 -3.31
CA LEU A 73 -1.17 2.53 -2.47
C LEU A 73 -0.76 3.99 -2.75
N GLU A 74 -0.93 4.44 -4.00
CA GLU A 74 -0.70 5.81 -4.45
C GLU A 74 -1.56 6.83 -3.67
N LYS A 75 -2.66 6.37 -3.05
CA LYS A 75 -3.50 7.19 -2.16
C LYS A 75 -3.24 6.92 -0.69
N TRP A 76 -3.01 5.65 -0.31
CA TRP A 76 -2.72 5.31 1.09
C TRP A 76 -1.42 5.90 1.60
N LEU A 77 -0.33 5.83 0.81
CA LEU A 77 0.98 6.28 1.29
C LEU A 77 1.01 7.79 1.56
N PRO A 78 0.46 8.67 0.69
CA PRO A 78 0.28 10.07 1.07
C PRO A 78 -0.64 10.27 2.28
N ALA A 79 -1.71 9.47 2.41
CA ALA A 79 -2.61 9.54 3.58
C ALA A 79 -1.85 9.30 4.89
N VAL A 80 -1.06 8.23 4.92
CA VAL A 80 -0.26 7.85 6.09
C VAL A 80 0.83 8.89 6.34
N TRP A 81 1.49 9.38 5.29
CA TRP A 81 2.48 10.44 5.44
C TRP A 81 1.87 11.70 6.07
N LEU A 82 0.66 12.11 5.63
CA LEU A 82 -0.05 13.24 6.22
C LEU A 82 -0.41 12.99 7.69
N LEU A 83 -0.92 11.80 8.01
CA LEU A 83 -1.27 11.40 9.37
C LEU A 83 -0.05 11.45 10.31
N VAL A 84 1.07 10.88 9.90
CA VAL A 84 2.30 10.79 10.72
C VAL A 84 2.97 12.16 10.91
N ASN A 85 2.88 13.06 9.92
CA ASN A 85 3.51 14.38 9.98
C ASN A 85 2.58 15.50 10.51
N ALA A 86 1.32 15.20 10.81
CA ALA A 86 0.37 16.19 11.31
C ALA A 86 0.60 16.47 12.80
N LYS A 87 1.30 17.57 13.12
CA LYS A 87 1.61 17.98 14.51
C LYS A 87 0.38 18.15 15.41
N ASN A 88 -0.76 18.55 14.85
CA ASN A 88 -2.00 18.83 15.60
C ASN A 88 -3.17 17.90 15.18
N GLY A 89 -2.85 16.76 14.55
CA GLY A 89 -3.83 15.93 13.87
C GLY A 89 -4.26 16.50 12.52
N VAL A 90 -4.96 15.69 11.74
CA VAL A 90 -5.52 16.07 10.44
C VAL A 90 -6.98 15.62 10.40
N SER A 91 -7.88 16.50 9.98
CA SER A 91 -9.28 16.17 9.89
C SER A 91 -9.54 15.20 8.73
N SER A 92 -10.57 14.36 8.88
CA SER A 92 -10.99 13.43 7.82
C SER A 92 -11.38 14.16 6.52
N TYR A 93 -11.80 15.43 6.61
CA TYR A 93 -12.14 16.28 5.47
C TYR A 93 -10.89 16.82 4.74
N GLU A 94 -9.81 17.12 5.46
CA GLU A 94 -8.53 17.48 4.86
C GLU A 94 -7.92 16.29 4.12
N ILE A 95 -7.96 15.09 4.70
CA ILE A 95 -7.53 13.85 4.04
C ILE A 95 -8.36 13.60 2.77
N HIS A 96 -9.69 13.74 2.85
CA HIS A 96 -10.60 13.58 1.72
C HIS A 96 -10.20 14.49 0.54
N ARG A 97 -10.01 15.79 0.79
CA ARG A 97 -9.65 16.77 -0.24
C ARG A 97 -8.26 16.54 -0.82
N ALA A 98 -7.30 16.17 0.04
CA ALA A 98 -5.92 15.94 -0.39
C ALA A 98 -5.79 14.71 -1.30
N LEU A 99 -6.58 13.66 -1.07
CA LEU A 99 -6.43 12.37 -1.76
C LEU A 99 -7.53 12.06 -2.80
N GLY A 100 -8.58 12.89 -2.85
CA GLY A 100 -9.74 12.65 -3.70
C GLY A 100 -10.37 11.28 -3.46
N VAL A 101 -10.57 10.89 -2.20
CA VAL A 101 -11.20 9.62 -1.79
C VAL A 101 -12.54 9.87 -1.15
N THR A 102 -13.62 9.26 -1.62
CA THR A 102 -14.95 9.48 -1.02
C THR A 102 -15.00 8.95 0.41
N GLN A 103 -15.46 9.79 1.34
CA GLN A 103 -15.70 9.37 2.71
C GLN A 103 -17.03 8.60 2.75
N ARG A 104 -16.96 7.27 2.78
CA ARG A 104 -18.15 6.43 2.93
C ARG A 104 -18.55 6.45 4.40
N ARG A 105 -19.72 7.01 4.70
CA ARG A 105 -20.36 6.82 6.00
C ARG A 105 -20.99 5.43 5.99
N GLU A 106 -20.70 4.65 7.02
CA GLU A 106 -21.44 3.42 7.26
C GLU A 106 -22.90 3.83 7.44
N ARG A 107 -23.79 3.33 6.59
CA ARG A 107 -25.22 3.43 6.85
C ARG A 107 -25.47 2.37 7.91
N GLU A 108 -25.82 2.77 9.12
CA GLU A 108 -26.40 1.87 10.11
C GLU A 108 -27.59 1.17 9.44
N GLY A 109 -27.37 -0.09 9.08
CA GLY A 109 -28.40 -0.96 8.55
C GLY A 109 -29.14 -1.57 9.73
N ASN A 110 -30.44 -1.28 9.76
CA ASN A 110 -31.49 -1.98 10.50
C ASN A 110 -31.39 -3.50 10.34
#